data_AF-A0A926Z1X1-F1
#
_entry.id   AF-A0A926Z1X1-F1
#
_cell.length_a   1.000
_cell.length_b   1.000
_cell.length_c   1.000
_cell.angle_alpha   90.00
_cell.angle_beta   90.00
_cell.angle_gamma   90.00
#
_symmetry.space_group_name_H-M   'P 1'
#
loop_
_entity.id
_entity.type
_entity.pdbx_description
1 polymer ?
#
loop_
_entity_poly.entity_id
_entity_poly.type
_entity_poly.pdbx_seq_one_letter_code
_entity_poly.pdbx_strand_id
1 'polypeptide(L)'
;MNNFRSGENLIITAGWLIQKNIYNVELFKLQEIAWVYAKITQHRTNGIPTGKTYAAVVMDKGGKTLEVSAKEEEVQTILVEIIERVPWVIAGYSEELKSMWRKDQTLFLSILQQRRVQMGM
;
A
#
# COMPACT_ATOMS: atom_id res chain seq x y z
N MET A 1 -20.50 1.79 -2.96
CA MET A 1 -19.20 1.16 -3.23
C MET A 1 -19.32 -0.34 -3.02
N ASN A 2 -19.00 -1.13 -4.04
CA ASN A 2 -18.96 -2.60 -3.91
C ASN A 2 -17.66 -3.03 -3.22
N ASN A 3 -17.61 -4.24 -2.66
CA ASN A 3 -16.38 -4.78 -2.10
C ASN A 3 -15.48 -5.27 -3.25
N PHE A 4 -14.22 -4.83 -3.25
CA PHE A 4 -13.18 -5.37 -4.12
C PHE A 4 -12.51 -6.57 -3.44
N ARG A 5 -12.13 -7.57 -4.23
CA ARG A 5 -11.42 -8.78 -3.76
C ARG A 5 -10.24 -9.06 -4.68
N SER A 6 -9.13 -9.42 -4.07
CA SER A 6 -7.93 -9.91 -4.76
C SER A 6 -7.53 -11.23 -4.11
N GLY A 7 -7.44 -12.27 -4.94
CA GLY A 7 -7.39 -13.66 -4.50
C GLY A 7 -8.48 -14.01 -3.47
N GLU A 8 -8.16 -14.97 -2.60
CA GLU A 8 -9.04 -15.39 -1.49
C GLU A 8 -8.78 -14.63 -0.18
N ASN A 9 -7.66 -13.90 -0.13
CA ASN A 9 -7.07 -13.42 1.11
C ASN A 9 -7.17 -11.90 1.29
N LEU A 10 -7.33 -11.11 0.23
CA LEU A 10 -7.46 -9.65 0.33
C LEU A 10 -8.88 -9.19 -0.02
N ILE A 11 -9.46 -8.37 0.86
CA ILE A 11 -10.77 -7.73 0.66
C ILE A 11 -10.66 -6.24 0.96
N ILE A 12 -11.12 -5.39 0.04
CA ILE A 12 -11.23 -3.95 0.22
C ILE A 12 -12.72 -3.58 0.25
N THR A 13 -13.18 -3.07 1.38
CA THR A 13 -14.56 -2.63 1.62
C THR A 13 -14.65 -1.10 1.55
N ALA A 14 -15.80 -0.52 1.88
CA ALA A 14 -15.96 0.94 1.89
C ALA A 14 -15.04 1.66 2.91
N GLY A 15 -14.63 0.99 3.99
CA GLY A 15 -13.81 1.62 5.04
C GLY A 15 -12.60 0.82 5.52
N TRP A 16 -12.48 -0.43 5.07
CA TRP A 16 -11.46 -1.35 5.56
C TRP A 16 -10.75 -2.08 4.43
N LEU A 17 -9.45 -2.24 4.58
CA LEU A 17 -8.64 -3.25 3.91
C LEU A 17 -8.42 -4.39 4.89
N ILE A 18 -8.74 -5.60 4.45
CA ILE A 18 -8.72 -6.83 5.23
C ILE A 18 -7.80 -7.82 4.51
N GLN A 19 -6.68 -8.15 5.14
CA GLN A 19 -5.79 -9.23 4.67
C GLN A 19 -5.92 -10.42 5.62
N LYS A 20 -6.23 -11.59 5.07
CA LYS A 20 -6.18 -12.88 5.76
C LYS A 20 -4.83 -13.52 5.51
N ASN A 21 -4.12 -13.84 6.58
CA ASN A 21 -2.98 -14.74 6.52
C ASN A 21 -3.37 -16.06 7.20
N ILE A 22 -2.49 -17.04 7.13
CA ILE A 22 -2.74 -18.39 7.67
C ILE A 22 -3.08 -18.35 9.17
N TYR A 23 -2.47 -17.44 9.94
CA TYR A 23 -2.59 -17.41 11.41
C TYR A 23 -3.21 -16.14 11.97
N ASN A 24 -3.39 -15.10 11.17
CA ASN A 24 -3.94 -13.83 11.64
C ASN A 24 -4.72 -13.11 10.53
N VAL A 25 -5.51 -12.12 10.95
CA VAL A 25 -6.18 -11.20 10.04
C VAL A 25 -5.65 -9.81 10.33
N GLU A 26 -5.14 -9.15 9.31
CA GLU A 26 -4.70 -7.76 9.39
C GLU A 26 -5.80 -6.84 8.88
N LEU A 27 -6.17 -5.89 9.73
CA LEU A 27 -7.14 -4.85 9.43
C LEU A 27 -6.44 -3.50 9.32
N PHE A 28 -6.80 -2.76 8.27
CA PHE A 28 -6.38 -1.39 8.03
C PHE A 28 -7.63 -0.55 7.74
N LYS A 29 -7.78 0.59 8.41
CA LYS A 29 -8.80 1.57 8.04
C LYS A 29 -8.32 2.29 6.78
N LEU A 30 -9.14 2.33 5.73
CA LEU A 30 -8.75 2.99 4.47
C LEU A 30 -8.38 4.47 4.68
N GLN A 31 -9.11 5.17 5.55
CA GLN A 31 -8.85 6.58 5.86
C GLN A 31 -7.53 6.83 6.61
N GLU A 32 -6.93 5.77 7.18
CA GLU A 32 -5.64 5.81 7.86
C GLU A 32 -4.49 5.37 6.97
N ILE A 33 -4.75 4.95 5.72
CA ILE A 33 -3.67 4.63 4.78
C ILE A 33 -2.99 5.94 4.38
N ALA A 34 -1.67 5.95 4.53
CA ALA A 34 -0.82 7.11 4.25
C ALA A 34 0.01 6.93 2.98
N TRP A 35 0.52 5.72 2.76
CA TRP A 35 1.47 5.45 1.70
C TRP A 35 1.24 4.09 1.08
N VAL A 36 1.20 4.04 -0.25
CA VAL A 36 1.10 2.80 -1.02
C VAL A 36 2.07 2.76 -2.19
N TYR A 37 2.66 1.60 -2.47
CA TYR A 37 3.53 1.43 -3.64
C TYR A 37 3.69 -0.04 -4.04
N ALA A 38 4.08 -0.27 -5.30
CA ALA A 38 4.51 -1.58 -5.76
C ALA A 38 5.98 -1.82 -5.37
N LYS A 39 6.25 -2.96 -4.74
CA LYS A 39 7.59 -3.45 -4.44
C LYS A 39 7.94 -4.57 -5.42
N ILE A 40 9.07 -4.43 -6.11
CA ILE A 40 9.58 -5.41 -7.05
C ILE A 40 10.90 -5.96 -6.48
N THR A 41 10.95 -7.27 -6.23
CA THR A 41 12.15 -7.94 -5.73
C THR A 41 12.72 -8.80 -6.85
N GLN A 42 13.92 -8.46 -7.33
CA GLN A 42 14.63 -9.29 -8.31
C GLN A 42 15.43 -10.37 -7.58
N HIS A 43 15.15 -11.63 -7.88
CA HIS A 43 15.91 -12.77 -7.38
C HIS A 43 17.13 -13.01 -8.26
N ARG A 44 18.27 -13.32 -7.63
CA ARG A 44 19.52 -13.67 -8.31
C ARG A 44 20.10 -14.94 -7.68
N THR A 45 20.61 -15.83 -8.53
CA THR A 45 21.34 -17.03 -8.11
C THR A 45 22.66 -17.06 -8.88
N ASN A 46 23.79 -17.08 -8.16
CA ASN A 46 25.13 -17.00 -8.76
C ASN A 46 25.30 -15.82 -9.74
N GLY A 47 24.69 -14.67 -9.45
CA GLY A 47 24.73 -13.48 -10.30
C GLY A 47 23.72 -13.47 -11.47
N ILE A 48 23.03 -14.58 -11.74
CA ILE A 48 22.05 -14.70 -12.83
C ILE A 48 20.65 -14.33 -12.31
N PRO A 49 19.92 -13.42 -12.96
CA PRO A 49 18.52 -13.14 -12.62
C PRO A 49 17.64 -14.38 -12.83
N THR A 50 16.98 -14.84 -11.76
CA THR A 50 16.14 -16.05 -11.79
C THR A 50 14.64 -15.76 -11.78
N GLY A 51 14.25 -14.51 -11.47
CA GLY A 51 12.86 -14.09 -11.51
C GLY A 51 12.62 -12.78 -10.77
N LYS A 52 11.37 -12.34 -10.76
CA LYS A 52 10.90 -11.20 -9.97
C LYS A 52 9.70 -11.63 -9.15
N THR A 53 9.60 -11.11 -7.93
CA THR A 53 8.38 -11.15 -7.13
C THR A 53 7.85 -9.74 -6.93
N TYR A 54 6.52 -9.65 -6.83
CA TYR A 54 5.80 -8.39 -6.75
C TYR A 54 4.95 -8.37 -5.49
N ALA A 55 4.85 -7.20 -4.86
CA ALA A 55 3.95 -6.99 -3.75
C ALA A 55 3.38 -5.57 -3.74
N ALA A 56 2.14 -5.42 -3.29
CA ALA A 56 1.59 -4.12 -2.91
C ALA A 56 2.00 -3.86 -1.45
N VAL A 57 2.68 -2.74 -1.20
CA VAL A 57 2.99 -2.27 0.15
C VAL A 57 1.98 -1.21 0.52
N VAL A 58 1.38 -1.36 1.71
CA VAL A 58 0.39 -0.44 2.29
C VAL A 58 0.86 -0.06 3.68
N MET A 59 0.97 1.24 3.95
CA MET A 59 1.37 1.77 5.25
C MET A 59 0.29 2.70 5.80
N ASP A 60 -0.07 2.50 7.07
CA ASP A 60 -0.97 3.42 7.78
C ASP A 60 -0.20 4.55 8.48
N LYS A 61 -0.92 5.61 8.88
CA LYS A 61 -0.33 6.75 9.59
C LYS A 61 0.37 6.37 10.90
N GLY A 62 0.03 5.22 11.49
CA GLY A 62 0.63 4.68 12.71
C GLY A 62 1.94 3.93 12.49
N GLY A 63 2.39 3.76 11.25
CA GLY A 63 3.60 3.00 10.93
C GLY A 63 3.37 1.52 10.65
N LYS A 64 2.13 1.01 10.79
CA LYS A 64 1.82 -0.38 10.47
C LYS A 64 1.98 -0.59 8.96
N THR A 65 2.63 -1.68 8.59
CA THR A 65 2.93 -2.01 7.20
C THR A 65 2.34 -3.36 6.85
N LEU A 66 1.64 -3.41 5.73
CA LEU A 66 1.14 -4.63 5.11
C LEU A 66 1.80 -4.80 3.75
N GLU A 67 2.30 -6.00 3.48
CA GLU A 67 2.87 -6.38 2.18
C GLU A 67 2.05 -7.53 1.59
N VAL A 68 1.33 -7.26 0.50
CA VAL A 68 0.49 -8.24 -0.19
C VAL A 68 1.23 -8.74 -1.43
N SER A 69 1.82 -9.93 -1.32
CA SER A 69 2.45 -10.59 -2.47
C SER A 69 1.40 -11.12 -3.45
N ALA A 70 1.51 -10.74 -4.72
CA ALA A 70 0.58 -11.15 -5.77
C ALA A 70 1.28 -11.09 -7.14
N LYS A 71 0.55 -11.44 -8.21
CA LYS A 71 1.02 -11.20 -9.58
C LYS A 71 1.10 -9.70 -9.85
N GLU A 72 1.96 -9.29 -10.78
CA GLU A 72 2.17 -7.88 -11.12
C GLU A 72 0.86 -7.13 -11.43
N GLU A 73 0.02 -7.69 -12.30
CA GLU A 73 -1.29 -7.12 -12.67
C GLU A 73 -2.23 -6.96 -11.46
N GLU A 74 -2.21 -7.93 -10.56
CA GLU A 74 -3.03 -7.92 -9.35
C GLU A 74 -2.52 -6.88 -8.36
N VAL A 75 -1.20 -6.73 -8.20
CA VAL A 75 -0.60 -5.64 -7.42
C VAL A 75 -1.03 -4.28 -7.95
N GLN A 76 -0.99 -4.06 -9.28
CA GLN A 76 -1.46 -2.82 -9.87
C GLN A 76 -2.94 -2.57 -9.58
N THR A 77 -3.78 -3.60 -9.72
CA THR A 77 -5.21 -3.50 -9.45
C THR A 77 -5.50 -3.14 -7.98
N ILE A 78 -4.79 -3.76 -7.02
CA ILE A 78 -4.90 -3.42 -5.60
C ILE A 78 -4.56 -1.95 -5.36
N LEU A 79 -3.45 -1.47 -5.94
CA LEU A 79 -2.99 -0.10 -5.74
C LEU A 79 -3.98 0.91 -6.33
N VAL A 80 -4.47 0.66 -7.54
CA VAL A 80 -5.52 1.49 -8.18
C VAL A 80 -6.75 1.56 -7.29
N GLU A 81 -7.22 0.42 -6.78
CA GLU A 81 -8.41 0.38 -5.94
C GLU A 81 -8.23 1.17 -4.63
N ILE A 82 -7.04 1.16 -4.03
CA ILE A 82 -6.77 1.98 -2.84
C ILE A 82 -6.74 3.46 -3.22
N ILE A 83 -6.10 3.83 -4.32
CA ILE A 83 -5.98 5.21 -4.79
C ILE A 83 -7.36 5.80 -5.13
N GLU A 84 -8.24 5.04 -5.78
CA GLU A 84 -9.59 5.48 -6.12
C GLU A 84 -10.44 5.74 -4.86
N ARG A 85 -10.25 4.93 -3.80
CA ARG A 85 -11.01 5.06 -2.55
C ARG A 85 -10.40 6.05 -1.57
N VAL A 86 -9.09 6.29 -1.66
CA VAL A 86 -8.30 7.14 -0.77
C VAL A 86 -7.45 8.08 -1.63
N PRO A 87 -8.05 9.02 -2.37
CA PRO A 87 -7.34 9.82 -3.39
C PRO A 87 -6.26 10.72 -2.82
N TRP A 88 -6.30 11.04 -1.52
CA TRP A 88 -5.25 11.79 -0.85
C TRP A 88 -4.01 10.96 -0.50
N VAL A 89 -4.06 9.63 -0.65
CA VAL A 89 -2.93 8.73 -0.36
C VAL A 89 -1.68 9.15 -1.14
N ILE A 90 -0.51 8.97 -0.54
CA ILE A 90 0.75 9.09 -1.27
C ILE A 90 0.96 7.78 -2.02
N ALA A 91 1.11 7.84 -3.34
CA ALA A 91 1.27 6.67 -4.19
C ALA A 91 2.66 6.66 -4.85
N GLY A 92 3.25 5.48 -4.95
CA GLY A 92 4.57 5.27 -5.57
C GLY A 92 5.71 5.30 -4.58
N TYR A 93 6.90 4.91 -5.04
CA TYR A 93 8.10 4.83 -4.21
C TYR A 93 9.18 5.78 -4.73
N SER A 94 9.84 6.47 -3.80
CA SER A 94 11.10 7.15 -4.07
C SER A 94 11.97 7.08 -2.80
N GLU A 95 13.30 7.24 -2.94
CA GLU A 95 14.19 7.25 -1.77
C GLU A 95 13.91 8.46 -0.87
N GLU A 96 13.43 9.57 -1.43
CA GLU A 96 13.00 10.76 -0.70
C GLU A 96 11.76 10.44 0.15
N LEU A 97 10.73 9.80 -0.41
CA LEU A 97 9.53 9.38 0.33
C LEU A 97 9.87 8.42 1.45
N LYS A 98 10.74 7.43 1.17
CA LYS A 98 11.22 6.48 2.19
C LYS A 98 12.02 7.16 3.29
N SER A 99 12.93 8.07 2.92
CA SER A 99 13.74 8.81 3.88
C SER A 99 12.84 9.72 4.74
N MET A 100 11.87 10.38 4.13
CA MET A 100 10.89 11.22 4.82
C MET A 100 10.05 10.39 5.78
N TRP A 101 9.47 9.28 5.33
CA TRP A 101 8.70 8.36 6.20
C TRP A 101 9.50 7.92 7.42
N ARG A 102 10.79 7.59 7.25
CA ARG A 102 11.66 7.09 8.31
C ARG A 102 12.17 8.18 9.26
N LYS A 103 12.55 9.34 8.72
CA LYS A 103 13.26 10.39 9.48
C LYS A 103 12.35 11.50 9.97
N ASP A 104 11.28 11.78 9.24
CA ASP A 104 10.34 12.87 9.51
C ASP A 104 8.92 12.46 9.11
N GLN A 105 8.40 11.46 9.82
CA GLN A 105 7.04 10.96 9.60
C GLN A 105 6.00 12.08 9.78
N THR A 106 6.24 13.03 10.68
CA THR A 106 5.37 14.19 10.90
C THR A 106 5.25 15.04 9.64
N LEU A 107 6.36 15.35 8.97
CA LEU A 107 6.33 16.05 7.69
C LEU A 107 5.56 15.26 6.63
N PHE A 108 5.80 13.95 6.51
CA PHE A 108 5.07 13.09 5.58
C PHE A 108 3.55 13.15 5.81
N LEU A 109 3.12 13.03 7.07
CA LEU A 109 1.71 13.09 7.44
C LEU A 109 1.10 14.48 7.23
N SER A 110 1.87 15.55 7.37
CA SER A 110 1.39 16.91 7.07
C SER A 110 1.12 17.11 5.58
N ILE A 111 1.98 16.55 4.69
CA ILE A 111 1.75 16.54 3.24
C ILE A 111 0.49 15.75 2.89
N LEU A 112 0.31 14.58 3.51
CA LEU A 112 -0.91 13.76 3.35
C LEU A 112 -2.16 14.56 3.75
N GLN A 113 -2.11 15.24 4.90
CA GLN A 113 -3.23 16.04 5.39
C GLN A 113 -3.53 17.23 4.47
N GLN A 114 -2.51 17.90 3.93
CA GLN A 114 -2.70 18.99 2.97
C GLN A 114 -3.40 18.49 1.70
N ARG A 115 -3.00 17.33 1.17
CA ARG A 115 -3.68 16.70 0.01
C ARG A 115 -5.15 16.44 0.29
N ARG A 116 -5.44 15.92 1.49
CA ARG A 116 -6.80 15.63 1.92
C ARG A 116 -7.67 16.89 1.96
N VAL A 117 -7.15 17.99 2.54
CA VAL A 117 -7.84 19.28 2.61
C VAL A 117 -8.06 19.89 1.23
N GLN A 118 -7.06 19.82 0.33
CA GLN A 118 -7.19 20.33 -1.05
C GLN A 118 -8.29 19.62 -1.86
N MET A 119 -8.55 18.36 -1.55
CA MET A 119 -9.60 17.56 -2.18
C MET A 119 -10.98 17.73 -1.50
N GLY A 120 -11.11 18.59 -0.49
CA GLY A 120 -12.36 18.88 0.19
C GLY A 120 -12.87 17.77 1.12
N MET A 121 -11.97 16.95 1.69
CA MET A 121 -12.28 15.76 2.51
C MET A 121 -11.60 15.74 3.89
#